data_AF-K9XAP4-F1
#
_entry.id   AF-K9XAP4-F1
#
_cell.length_a   1.000
_cell.length_b   1.000
_cell.length_c   1.000
_cell.angle_alpha   90.00
_cell.angle_beta   90.00
_cell.angle_gamma   90.00
#
_symmetry.space_group_name_H-M   'P 1'
#
loop_
_entity.id
_entity.type
_entity.pdbx_description
1 polymer ?
#
loop_
_entity_poly.entity_id
_entity_poly.type
_entity_poly.pdbx_seq_one_letter_code
_entity_poly.pdbx_strand_id
1 'polypeptide(L)' 'MPLPKISEARNLSDEELTTQIAALKKQLFQLRLQKATRQLEKPHQFKHARHQLAQLLTVEHERKLAAQSSQSVAEK' A
#
# COMPACT_ATOMS: atom_id res chain seq x y z
N MET A 1 -16.07 3.18 -9.75
CA MET A 1 -15.01 2.24 -10.15
C MET A 1 -14.73 1.29 -8.99
N PRO A 2 -14.58 -0.02 -9.25
CA PRO A 2 -14.30 -1.00 -8.21
C PRO A 2 -12.94 -0.72 -7.56
N LEU A 3 -12.87 -0.89 -6.24
CA LEU A 3 -11.61 -0.72 -5.53
C LEU A 3 -10.65 -1.87 -5.90
N PRO A 4 -9.34 -1.58 -5.98
CA PRO A 4 -8.32 -2.59 -6.27
C PRO A 4 -8.38 -3.72 -5.24
N LYS A 5 -8.23 -4.96 -5.73
CA LYS A 5 -8.40 -6.17 -4.94
C LYS A 5 -7.09 -6.55 -4.25
N ILE A 6 -7.20 -7.03 -3.01
CA ILE A 6 -6.06 -7.51 -2.20
C ILE A 6 -5.24 -8.60 -2.90
N SER A 7 -5.88 -9.38 -3.79
CA SER A 7 -5.22 -10.44 -4.56
C SER A 7 -4.04 -9.94 -5.37
N GLU A 8 -4.11 -8.73 -5.93
CA GLU A 8 -2.99 -8.14 -6.68
C GLU A 8 -1.82 -7.79 -5.75
N ALA A 9 -2.11 -7.32 -4.53
CA ALA A 9 -1.09 -7.01 -3.52
C ALA A 9 -0.37 -8.27 -3.01
N ARG A 10 -1.04 -9.42 -2.94
CA ARG A 10 -0.44 -10.68 -2.44
C ARG A 10 0.49 -11.37 -3.44
N ASN A 11 0.28 -11.16 -4.74
CA ASN A 11 1.09 -11.75 -5.80
C ASN A 11 2.44 -11.06 -6.02
N LEU A 12 2.67 -9.89 -5.41
CA LEU A 12 3.89 -9.10 -5.56
C LEU A 12 5.01 -9.60 -4.63
N SER A 13 6.25 -9.52 -5.12
CA SER A 13 7.46 -9.76 -4.34
C SER A 13 7.66 -8.67 -3.26
N ASP A 14 8.43 -8.94 -2.20
CA ASP A 14 8.72 -7.96 -1.14
C ASP A 14 9.37 -6.68 -1.68
N GLU A 15 10.24 -6.80 -2.68
CA GLU A 15 10.88 -5.65 -3.34
C GLU A 15 9.87 -4.82 -4.16
N GLU A 16 8.95 -5.50 -4.83
CA GLU A 16 7.89 -4.85 -5.62
C GLU A 16 6.86 -4.17 -4.71
N LEU A 17 6.58 -4.73 -3.53
CA LEU A 17 5.73 -4.11 -2.52
C LEU A 17 6.31 -2.78 -2.05
N THR A 18 7.60 -2.75 -1.68
CA THR A 18 8.25 -1.52 -1.19
C THR A 18 8.31 -0.42 -2.26
N THR A 19 8.60 -0.79 -3.51
CA THR A 19 8.62 0.16 -4.63
C THR A 19 7.23 0.71 -4.94
N GLN A 20 6.18 -0.13 -4.92
CA GLN A 20 4.80 0.35 -5.08
C GLN A 20 4.33 1.24 -3.92
N ILE A 21 4.71 0.94 -2.68
CA ILE A 21 4.42 1.80 -1.52
C ILE A 21 5.04 3.19 -1.74
N ALA A 22 6.29 3.26 -2.21
CA ALA A 22 6.95 4.53 -2.50
C ALA A 22 6.25 5.30 -3.64
N ALA A 23 5.85 4.60 -4.72
CA ALA A 23 5.11 5.18 -5.83
C ALA A 23 3.75 5.75 -5.38
N LEU A 24 2.98 5.00 -4.59
CA LEU A 24 1.67 5.44 -4.08
C LEU A 24 1.78 6.63 -3.13
N LYS A 25 2.83 6.68 -2.30
CA LYS A 25 3.11 7.86 -1.46
C LYS A 25 3.40 9.11 -2.30
N LYS A 26 4.18 8.98 -3.37
CA LYS A 26 4.43 10.09 -4.32
C LYS A 26 3.14 10.51 -5.03
N GLN A 27 2.32 9.57 -5.47
CA GLN A 27 1.04 9.87 -6.10
C GLN A 27 0.08 10.60 -5.14
N LEU A 28 -0.01 10.17 -3.87
CA LEU A 28 -0.79 10.87 -2.85
C LEU A 28 -0.28 12.28 -2.59
N PHE A 29 1.04 12.49 -2.63
CA PHE A 29 1.63 13.83 -2.54
C PHE A 29 1.22 14.71 -3.72
N GLN A 30 1.32 14.20 -4.95
CA GLN A 30 0.90 14.92 -6.15
C GLN A 30 -0.60 15.28 -6.11
N LEU A 31 -1.45 14.35 -5.68
CA LEU A 31 -2.88 14.59 -5.53
C LEU A 31 -3.18 15.67 -4.48
N ARG A 32 -2.43 15.71 -3.37
CA ARG A 32 -2.54 16.79 -2.36
C ARG A 32 -2.12 18.14 -2.93
N LEU A 33 -1.07 18.18 -3.73
CA LEU A 33 -0.64 19.40 -4.42
C LEU A 33 -1.72 19.90 -5.39
N GLN A 34 -2.28 19.01 -6.22
CA GLN A 34 -3.38 19.33 -7.13
C GLN A 34 -4.66 19.79 -6.40
N LYS A 35 -4.93 19.22 -5.22
CA LYS A 35 -6.00 19.69 -4.36
C LYS A 35 -5.75 21.11 -3.84
N ALA A 36 -4.51 21.43 -3.49
CA ALA A 36 -4.14 22.77 -3.05
C ALA A 36 -4.24 23.81 -4.19
N THR A 37 -3.90 23.44 -5.42
CA THR A 37 -4.05 24.30 -6.61
C THR A 37 -5.48 24.38 -7.14
N ARG A 38 -6.45 23.70 -6.50
CA ARG A 38 -7.86 23.62 -6.92
C ARG A 38 -8.07 23.03 -8.33
N GLN A 39 -7.10 22.32 -8.87
CA GLN A 39 -7.16 21.63 -10.17
C GLN A 39 -7.48 20.13 -10.01
N LEU A 40 -8.19 19.76 -8.95
CA LEU A 40 -8.45 18.36 -8.65
C LEU A 40 -9.65 17.85 -9.45
N GLU A 41 -9.36 17.28 -10.62
CA GLU A 41 -10.35 16.72 -11.53
C GLU A 41 -11.02 15.44 -11.00
N LYS A 42 -10.28 14.60 -10.24
CA LYS A 42 -10.71 13.23 -9.89
C LYS A 42 -10.59 12.93 -8.39
N PRO A 43 -11.55 13.36 -7.55
CA PRO A 43 -11.48 13.19 -6.09
C PRO A 43 -11.48 11.73 -5.62
N HIS A 44 -12.05 10.82 -6.41
CA HIS A 44 -12.08 9.38 -6.10
C HIS A 44 -10.68 8.74 -6.08
N GLN A 45 -9.69 9.32 -6.78
CA GLN A 45 -8.31 8.81 -6.80
C GLN A 45 -7.67 8.80 -5.41
N PHE A 46 -8.04 9.74 -4.52
CA PHE A 46 -7.61 9.71 -3.13
C PHE A 46 -8.05 8.43 -2.41
N LYS A 47 -9.32 8.03 -2.61
CA LYS A 47 -9.87 6.82 -1.97
C LYS A 47 -9.16 5.58 -2.50
N HIS A 48 -8.95 5.50 -3.82
CA HIS A 48 -8.24 4.38 -4.45
C HIS A 48 -6.79 4.27 -3.95
N ALA A 49 -6.02 5.36 -4.02
CA ALA A 49 -4.61 5.34 -3.63
C ALA A 49 -4.41 5.07 -2.12
N ARG A 50 -5.28 5.61 -1.25
CA ARG A 50 -5.26 5.28 0.19
C ARG A 50 -5.57 3.82 0.45
N HIS A 51 -6.55 3.25 -0.27
CA HIS A 51 -6.94 1.87 -0.10
C HIS A 51 -5.85 0.91 -0.59
N GLN A 52 -5.21 1.19 -1.73
CA GLN A 52 -4.06 0.43 -2.21
C GLN A 52 -2.91 0.46 -1.21
N LEU A 53 -2.57 1.65 -0.70
CA LEU A 53 -1.50 1.79 0.28
C LEU A 53 -1.77 0.98 1.55
N ALA A 54 -3.01 0.99 2.05
CA ALA A 54 -3.39 0.21 3.23
C ALA A 54 -3.22 -1.31 2.98
N GLN A 55 -3.66 -1.81 1.82
CA GLN A 55 -3.52 -3.23 1.48
C GLN A 55 -2.05 -3.67 1.42
N LEU A 56 -1.18 -2.87 0.78
CA LEU A 56 0.24 -3.18 0.69
C LEU A 56 0.90 -3.23 2.08
N LEU A 57 0.58 -2.26 2.95
CA LEU A 57 1.08 -2.23 4.33
C LEU A 57 0.58 -3.41 5.15
N THR A 58 -0.67 -3.84 4.95
CA THR A 58 -1.22 -5.04 5.60
C THR A 58 -0.46 -6.29 5.19
N VAL A 59 -0.18 -6.49 3.89
CA VAL A 59 0.59 -7.65 3.41
C VAL A 59 2.03 -7.62 3.96
N GLU A 60 2.68 -6.45 3.97
CA GLU A 60 4.01 -6.29 4.56
C GLU A 60 4.01 -6.68 6.06
N HIS A 61 2.97 -6.28 6.79
CA HIS A 61 2.82 -6.61 8.21
C HIS A 61 2.53 -8.10 8.43
N GLU A 62 1.65 -8.71 7.63
CA GLU A 62 1.37 -10.16 7.66
C GLU A 62 2.67 -10.97 7.46
N ARG A 63 3.52 -10.58 6.51
CA ARG A 63 4.82 -11.25 6.25
C ARG A 63 5.79 -11.11 7.43
N LYS A 64 5.87 -9.92 8.05
CA LYS A 64 6.71 -9.69 9.23
C LYS A 64 6.25 -10.50 10.44
N LEU A 65 4.94 -10.56 10.69
CA LEU A 65 4.37 -11.37 11.77
C LEU A 65 4.65 -12.86 11.57
N ALA A 66 4.53 -13.37 10.34
CA ALA A 66 4.88 -14.74 10.02
C ALA A 66 6.36 -15.05 10.34
N ALA A 67 7.28 -14.18 9.92
CA ALA A 67 8.71 -14.33 10.22
C ALA A 67 9.03 -14.27 11.73
N GLN A 68 8.33 -13.43 12.49
CA GLN A 68 8.49 -13.33 13.95
C GLN A 68 7.96 -14.58 14.67
N SER A 69 6.84 -15.14 14.22
CA SER A 69 6.26 -16.35 14.80
C SER A 69 7.21 -17.54 14.71
N SER A 70 7.94 -17.70 13.60
CA SER A 70 8.95 -18.74 13.42
C SER A 70 10.18 -18.58 14.33
N GLN A 71 10.54 -17.37 14.74
CA GLN A 71 11.71 -17.16 15.60
C GLN A 71 11.44 -17.51 17.07
N SER A 72 10.21 -17.29 17.54
CA SER A 72 9.81 -17.59 18.93
C SER A 72 9.73 -19.09 19.28
N VAL A 73 9.63 -19.96 18.27
CA VAL A 73 9.56 -21.42 18.46
C VAL A 73 10.95 -22.04 18.63
N ALA A 74 12.02 -21.36 18.20
CA ALA A 74 13.40 -21.86 18.29
C ALA A 74 14.09 -21.61 19.64
N GLU A 75 13.50 -20.79 20.52
CA GLU A 75 14.05 -20.43 21.83
C GLU A 75 13.42 -21.18 23.02
N LYS A 76 12.58 -22.21 22.74
CA LYS A 76 12.05 -23.14 23.75
C LYS A 76 12.53 -24.55 23.47
#